data_AF-A0A182Q8P5-F1
#
_entry.id   AF-A0A182Q8P5-F1
#
_cell.length_a   1.000
_cell.length_b   1.000
_cell.length_c   1.000
_cell.angle_alpha   90.00
_cell.angle_beta   90.00
_cell.angle_gamma   90.00
#
_symmetry.space_group_name_H-M   'P 1'
#
loop_
_entity.id
_entity.type
_entity.pdbx_description
1 polymer ?
#
loop_
_entity_poly.entity_id
_entity_poly.type
_entity_poly.pdbx_seq_one_letter_code
_entity_poly.pdbx_strand_id
1 'polypeptide(L)'
;MAVDERYINNYFQLTLDRYYEKSDYTLILKVCTSFVPNLSAERSSKAMIEVNFPNGFAANKTSLLNLSDANPITNYELQYNRTTLLVYYASIGTEWTCFNMTANRLLKVAPQRKAYVLVHDILKPEYRAIVQYGVPPEAMN
;
A
#
# COMPACT_ATOMS: atom_id res chain seq x y z
N MET A 1 13.31 8.45 -23.87
CA MET A 1 13.33 7.23 -23.02
C MET A 1 12.14 7.33 -22.10
N ALA A 2 11.11 6.51 -22.28
CA ALA A 2 9.93 6.56 -21.42
C ALA A 2 10.30 5.95 -20.07
N VAL A 3 10.19 6.76 -19.01
CA VAL A 3 10.25 6.24 -17.63
C VAL A 3 9.08 5.27 -17.49
N ASP A 4 9.36 4.01 -17.16
CA ASP A 4 8.29 3.05 -16.86
C ASP A 4 7.64 3.46 -15.54
N GLU A 5 6.56 4.24 -15.61
CA GLU A 5 5.80 4.73 -14.45
C GLU A 5 5.26 3.61 -13.55
N ARG A 6 5.37 2.35 -13.98
CA ARG A 6 4.88 1.15 -13.28
C ARG A 6 5.78 0.67 -12.14
N TYR A 7 7.01 1.17 -12.05
CA TYR A 7 7.93 0.86 -10.96
C TYR A 7 8.84 2.06 -10.69
N ILE A 8 8.42 2.92 -9.77
CA ILE A 8 9.22 4.06 -9.32
C ILE A 8 9.67 3.74 -7.91
N ASN A 9 10.98 3.75 -7.67
CA ASN A 9 11.56 3.73 -6.34
C ASN A 9 12.50 4.93 -6.24
N ASN A 10 12.11 5.95 -5.49
CA ASN A 10 12.92 7.11 -5.22
C ASN A 10 12.89 7.42 -3.72
N TYR A 11 14.01 7.20 -3.03
CA TYR A 11 14.13 7.34 -1.57
C TYR A 11 13.23 6.45 -0.71
N PHE A 12 12.36 5.64 -1.32
CA PHE A 12 11.62 4.58 -0.64
C PHE A 12 11.84 3.24 -1.36
N GLN A 13 11.90 2.18 -0.56
CA GLN A 13 11.68 0.81 -1.01
C GLN A 13 10.25 0.42 -0.61
N LEU A 14 9.53 -0.23 -1.52
CA LEU A 14 8.17 -0.69 -1.31
C LEU A 14 8.02 -2.12 -1.82
N THR A 15 7.54 -3.02 -0.96
CA THR A 15 7.28 -4.41 -1.30
C THR A 15 5.86 -4.81 -0.87
N LEU A 16 5.27 -5.72 -1.64
CA LEU A 16 3.90 -6.20 -1.45
C LEU A 16 3.88 -7.72 -1.49
N ASP A 17 3.36 -8.36 -0.43
CA ASP A 17 2.95 -9.76 -0.48
C ASP A 17 1.43 -9.82 -0.54
N ARG A 18 0.89 -10.62 -1.47
CA ARG A 18 -0.55 -10.74 -1.69
C ARG A 18 -1.00 -12.19 -1.58
N TYR A 19 -2.09 -12.39 -0.85
CA TYR A 19 -2.74 -13.68 -0.68
C TYR A 19 -4.24 -13.51 -0.93
N TYR A 20 -4.86 -14.50 -1.58
CA TYR A 20 -6.29 -14.48 -1.86
C TYR A 20 -6.95 -15.71 -1.26
N GLU A 21 -7.90 -15.48 -0.36
CA GLU A 21 -8.69 -16.51 0.29
C GLU A 21 -10.02 -16.67 -0.43
N LYS A 22 -10.17 -17.80 -1.12
CA LYS A 22 -11.31 -18.08 -2.00
C LYS A 22 -12.61 -18.32 -1.25
N SER A 23 -12.56 -18.88 -0.03
CA SER A 23 -13.74 -19.16 0.80
C SER A 23 -14.51 -17.88 1.13
N ASP A 24 -13.79 -16.82 1.51
CA ASP A 24 -14.38 -15.57 2.00
C ASP A 24 -14.24 -14.41 0.98
N TYR A 25 -13.72 -14.72 -0.21
CA TYR A 25 -13.41 -13.76 -1.26
C TYR A 25 -12.57 -12.58 -0.75
N THR A 26 -11.56 -12.89 0.06
CA THR A 26 -10.74 -11.91 0.78
C THR A 26 -9.37 -11.78 0.14
N LEU A 27 -9.00 -10.55 -0.22
CA LEU A 27 -7.63 -10.17 -0.51
C LEU A 27 -6.94 -9.80 0.80
N ILE A 28 -5.81 -10.43 1.08
CA ILE A 28 -4.89 -10.06 2.17
C ILE A 28 -3.66 -9.45 1.52
N LEU A 29 -3.33 -8.22 1.91
CA LEU A 29 -2.18 -7.50 1.42
C LEU A 29 -1.25 -7.15 2.58
N LYS A 30 -0.01 -7.63 2.50
CA LYS A 30 1.08 -7.17 3.37
C LYS A 30 1.85 -6.11 2.62
N VAL A 31 1.92 -4.92 3.22
CA VAL A 31 2.68 -3.79 2.68
C VAL A 31 3.87 -3.56 3.58
N CYS A 32 5.07 -3.51 3.00
CA CYS A 32 6.29 -3.19 3.72
C CYS A 32 7.04 -2.08 2.99
N THR A 33 7.56 -1.12 3.76
CA THR A 33 8.37 -0.04 3.20
C THR A 33 9.50 0.36 4.14
N SER A 34 10.55 0.91 3.55
CA SER A 34 11.68 1.54 4.24
C SER A 34 12.17 2.75 3.43
N PHE A 35 12.81 3.68 4.10
CA PHE A 35 13.45 4.84 3.50
C PHE A 35 14.89 4.50 3.08
N VAL A 36 15.29 4.95 1.90
CA VAL A 36 16.66 4.85 1.40
C VAL A 36 17.36 6.17 1.72
N PRO A 37 18.27 6.19 2.71
CA PRO A 37 18.87 7.43 3.18
C PRO A 37 19.79 8.04 2.11
N ASN A 38 19.98 9.35 2.20
CA ASN A 38 20.90 10.10 1.34
C ASN A 38 21.74 11.08 2.18
N LEU A 39 22.62 11.84 1.53
CA LEU A 39 23.51 12.79 2.21
C LEU A 39 22.77 13.89 3.00
N SER A 40 21.50 14.16 2.68
CA SER A 40 20.69 15.24 3.27
C SER A 40 19.64 14.75 4.28
N ALA A 41 19.34 13.45 4.32
CA ALA A 41 18.29 12.89 5.16
C ALA A 41 18.50 11.39 5.43
N GLU A 42 18.45 11.01 6.69
CA GLU A 42 18.47 9.60 7.13
C GLU A 42 17.06 8.98 7.20
N ARG A 43 16.02 9.82 7.23
CA ARG A 43 14.60 9.43 7.33
C ARG A 43 13.74 10.37 6.49
N SER A 44 12.52 9.93 6.18
CA SER A 44 11.50 10.85 5.67
C SER A 44 11.13 11.92 6.72
N SER A 45 10.49 12.99 6.28
CA SER A 45 9.74 13.91 7.14
C SER A 45 8.45 13.19 7.59
N LYS A 46 7.29 13.50 7.00
CA LYS A 46 6.03 12.79 7.27
C LYS A 46 5.69 11.90 6.07
N ALA A 47 5.38 10.63 6.29
CA ALA A 47 5.10 9.70 5.21
C ALA A 47 3.62 9.29 5.18
N MET A 48 3.11 9.08 3.96
CA MET A 48 1.79 8.52 3.71
C MET A 48 1.91 7.33 2.77
N ILE A 49 1.14 6.29 3.06
CA ILE A 49 0.94 5.15 2.18
C ILE A 49 -0.51 5.15 1.71
N GLU A 50 -0.71 5.23 0.40
CA GLU A 50 -1.99 5.08 -0.28
C GLU A 50 -2.09 3.68 -0.87
N VAL A 51 -3.07 2.91 -0.42
CA VAL A 51 -3.42 1.60 -0.98
C VAL A 51 -4.73 1.75 -1.73
N ASN A 52 -4.67 1.66 -3.06
CA ASN A 52 -5.85 1.60 -3.91
C ASN A 52 -6.27 0.13 -4.10
N PHE A 53 -7.57 -0.18 -3.97
CA PHE A 53 -8.06 -1.54 -4.14
C PHE A 53 -8.49 -1.86 -5.57
N PRO A 54 -8.29 -3.10 -6.04
CA PRO A 54 -8.82 -3.56 -7.33
C PRO A 54 -10.34 -3.37 -7.41
N ASN A 55 -10.85 -3.16 -8.63
CA ASN A 55 -12.27 -2.91 -8.83
C ASN A 55 -13.14 -4.03 -8.24
N GLY A 56 -14.18 -3.65 -7.50
CA GLY A 56 -15.07 -4.59 -6.83
C GLY A 56 -14.58 -5.06 -5.45
N PHE A 57 -13.41 -4.63 -5.00
CA PHE A 57 -12.92 -4.86 -3.63
C PHE A 57 -13.09 -3.61 -2.77
N ALA A 58 -13.36 -3.82 -1.48
CA ALA A 58 -13.36 -2.76 -0.48
C ALA A 58 -12.80 -3.26 0.85
N ALA A 59 -12.07 -2.41 1.54
CA ALA A 59 -11.53 -2.73 2.85
C ALA A 59 -12.61 -2.79 3.94
N ASN A 60 -12.41 -3.65 4.93
CA ASN A 60 -13.19 -3.61 6.17
C ASN A 60 -12.60 -2.55 7.13
N LYS A 61 -13.44 -1.88 7.93
CA LYS A 61 -13.01 -0.80 8.85
C LYS A 61 -11.98 -1.24 9.90
N THR A 62 -11.97 -2.53 10.24
CA THR A 62 -11.10 -3.16 11.25
C THR A 62 -9.96 -3.99 10.63
N SER A 63 -9.71 -3.85 9.33
CA SER A 63 -8.82 -4.76 8.58
C SER A 63 -7.32 -4.49 8.72
N LEU A 64 -6.92 -3.33 9.25
CA LEU A 64 -5.53 -2.92 9.31
C LEU A 64 -4.85 -3.41 10.60
N LEU A 65 -3.79 -4.19 10.44
CA LEU A 65 -2.95 -4.70 11.50
C LEU A 65 -1.53 -4.17 11.34
N ASN A 66 -1.08 -3.34 12.29
CA ASN A 66 0.32 -2.93 12.35
C ASN A 66 1.20 -4.13 12.72
N LEU A 67 2.30 -4.33 11.98
CA LEU A 67 3.27 -5.41 12.25
C LEU A 67 4.61 -4.88 12.77
N SER A 68 4.76 -3.56 12.89
CA SER A 68 6.00 -2.91 13.30
C SER A 68 5.81 -2.11 14.58
N ASP A 69 6.44 -2.57 15.66
CA ASP A 69 6.38 -1.90 16.96
C ASP A 69 7.28 -0.65 17.03
N ALA A 70 8.40 -0.66 16.31
CA ALA A 70 9.41 0.41 16.35
C ALA A 70 8.95 1.71 15.67
N ASN A 71 8.05 1.63 14.69
CA ASN A 71 7.52 2.77 13.96
C ASN A 71 6.00 2.64 13.77
N PRO A 72 5.21 3.04 14.77
CA PRO A 72 3.77 2.79 14.77
C PRO A 72 3.04 3.68 13.75
N ILE A 73 1.94 3.14 13.23
CA ILE A 73 0.98 3.90 12.43
C ILE A 73 0.38 5.00 13.30
N THR A 74 0.47 6.24 12.82
CA THR A 74 -0.04 7.43 13.55
C THR A 74 -1.53 7.64 13.33
N ASN A 75 -2.00 7.37 12.11
CA ASN A 75 -3.42 7.43 11.76
C ASN A 75 -3.68 6.59 10.50
N TYR A 76 -4.95 6.25 10.24
CA TYR A 76 -5.37 5.69 8.97
C TYR A 76 -6.78 6.13 8.61
N GLU A 77 -7.07 6.19 7.30
CA GLU A 77 -8.36 6.66 6.78
C GLU A 77 -8.81 5.77 5.63
N LEU A 78 -10.12 5.49 5.57
CA LEU A 78 -10.73 4.84 4.42
C LEU A 78 -11.50 5.88 3.60
N GLN A 79 -11.07 6.06 2.35
CA GLN A 79 -11.66 7.01 1.41
C GLN A 79 -12.43 6.29 0.29
N TYR A 80 -13.18 7.07 -0.50
CA TYR A 80 -13.89 6.61 -1.70
C TYR A 80 -14.71 5.33 -1.47
N ASN A 81 -15.58 5.34 -0.44
CA ASN A 81 -16.38 4.19 -0.05
C ASN A 81 -15.54 2.93 0.28
N ARG A 82 -14.38 3.12 0.91
CA ARG A 82 -13.43 2.08 1.34
C ARG A 82 -12.70 1.38 0.18
N THR A 83 -12.65 2.02 -0.99
CA THR A 83 -11.83 1.57 -2.13
C THR A 83 -10.39 2.11 -2.08
N THR A 84 -10.10 2.98 -1.11
CA THR A 84 -8.74 3.48 -0.85
C THR A 84 -8.50 3.54 0.65
N LEU A 85 -7.32 3.08 1.06
CA LEU A 85 -6.81 3.19 2.43
C LEU A 85 -5.60 4.13 2.44
N LEU A 86 -5.62 5.12 3.30
CA LEU A 86 -4.49 5.99 3.60
C LEU A 86 -3.92 5.61 4.96
N VAL A 87 -2.60 5.43 5.06
CA VAL A 87 -1.89 5.10 6.29
C VAL A 87 -0.80 6.13 6.52
N TYR A 88 -0.75 6.72 7.72
CA TYR A 88 0.15 7.82 8.04
C TYR A 88 1.22 7.41 9.05
N TYR A 89 2.44 7.86 8.81
CA TYR A 89 3.57 7.71 9.72
C TYR A 89 4.18 9.06 10.05
N ALA A 90 4.65 9.22 11.29
CA ALA A 90 5.35 10.43 11.72
C ALA A 90 6.64 10.62 10.91
N SER A 91 7.37 9.53 10.65
CA SER A 91 8.48 9.40 9.70
C SER A 91 8.70 7.92 9.37
N ILE A 92 9.42 7.61 8.30
CA ILE A 92 9.90 6.26 7.98
C ILE A 92 11.41 6.36 7.76
N GLY A 93 12.18 5.47 8.39
CA GLY A 93 13.62 5.38 8.21
C GLY A 93 14.04 4.09 7.53
N THR A 94 15.29 3.70 7.74
CA THR A 94 15.87 2.51 7.13
C THR A 94 15.28 1.19 7.64
N GLU A 95 14.61 1.23 8.80
CA GLU A 95 13.88 0.08 9.32
C GLU A 95 12.66 -0.27 8.45
N TRP A 96 12.43 -1.57 8.26
CA TRP A 96 11.23 -2.04 7.59
C TRP A 96 10.01 -1.80 8.48
N THR A 97 9.09 -0.98 7.97
CA THR A 97 7.78 -0.75 8.57
C THR A 97 6.73 -1.47 7.74
N CYS A 98 5.96 -2.37 8.37
CA CYS A 98 5.02 -3.24 7.70
C CYS A 98 3.63 -3.20 8.35
N PHE A 99 2.60 -3.41 7.53
CA PHE A 99 1.25 -3.68 8.01
C PHE A 99 0.55 -4.70 7.11
N ASN A 100 -0.39 -5.42 7.69
CA ASN A 100 -1.34 -6.22 6.95
C ASN A 100 -2.66 -5.48 6.82
N MET A 101 -3.35 -5.70 5.71
CA MET A 101 -4.70 -5.23 5.53
C MET A 101 -5.52 -6.23 4.72
N THR A 102 -6.84 -6.21 4.90
CA THR A 102 -7.78 -7.09 4.19
C THR A 102 -8.86 -6.30 3.44
N ALA A 103 -9.21 -6.79 2.25
CA ALA A 103 -10.31 -6.26 1.45
C ALA A 103 -11.16 -7.40 0.90
N ASN A 104 -12.48 -7.29 1.04
CA ASN A 104 -13.42 -8.30 0.55
C ASN A 104 -13.92 -7.92 -0.86
N ARG A 105 -14.14 -8.93 -1.70
CA ARG A 105 -14.80 -8.76 -2.99
C ARG A 105 -16.29 -8.53 -2.77
N LEU A 106 -16.75 -7.31 -3.02
CA LEU A 106 -18.16 -6.92 -2.95
C LEU A 106 -18.91 -7.13 -4.27
N LEU A 107 -18.20 -6.97 -5.40
CA LEU A 107 -18.78 -7.09 -6.74
C LEU A 107 -17.88 -7.96 -7.62
N LYS A 108 -18.49 -8.80 -8.46
CA LYS A 108 -17.79 -9.48 -9.55
C LYS A 108 -17.62 -8.49 -10.71
N VAL A 109 -16.38 -8.15 -11.03
CA VAL A 109 -16.04 -7.20 -12.10
C VAL A 109 -15.03 -7.83 -13.04
N ALA A 110 -15.33 -7.81 -14.34
CA ALA A 110 -14.42 -8.22 -15.41
C ALA A 110 -14.47 -7.19 -16.56
N PRO A 111 -13.31 -6.76 -17.11
CA PRO A 111 -11.95 -7.14 -16.72
C PRO A 111 -11.49 -6.45 -15.42
N GLN A 112 -10.64 -7.14 -14.64
CA GLN A 112 -10.00 -6.57 -13.46
C GLN A 112 -8.88 -5.60 -13.87
N ARG A 113 -8.95 -4.35 -13.40
CA ARG A 113 -7.86 -3.39 -13.53
C ARG A 113 -6.87 -3.60 -12.39
N LYS A 114 -5.57 -3.48 -12.69
CA LYS A 114 -4.53 -3.45 -11.65
C LYS A 114 -4.76 -2.23 -10.75
N ALA A 115 -4.51 -2.42 -9.46
CA ALA A 115 -4.47 -1.36 -8.48
C ALA A 115 -3.00 -1.04 -8.13
N TYR A 116 -2.77 -0.16 -7.17
CA TYR A 116 -1.42 0.23 -6.77
C TYR A 116 -1.33 0.51 -5.26
N VAL A 117 -0.10 0.42 -4.77
CA VAL A 117 0.30 1.02 -3.50
C VAL A 117 1.35 2.08 -3.79
N LEU A 118 1.16 3.26 -3.22
CA LEU A 118 2.07 4.39 -3.28
C LEU A 118 2.51 4.74 -1.87
N VAL A 119 3.81 4.81 -1.62
CA VAL A 119 4.37 5.49 -0.45
C VAL A 119 5.01 6.77 -0.91
N HIS A 120 4.83 7.87 -0.17
CA HIS A 120 5.59 9.09 -0.40
C HIS A 120 5.75 9.93 0.86
N ASP A 121 6.77 10.79 0.85
CA ASP A 121 6.89 11.88 1.81
C ASP A 121 5.88 12.98 1.45
N ILE A 122 5.15 13.50 2.43
CA ILE A 122 4.12 14.52 2.24
C ILE A 122 4.74 15.88 1.91
N LEU A 123 5.91 16.19 2.49
CA LEU A 123 6.60 17.47 2.28
C LEU A 123 7.54 17.42 1.08
N LYS A 124 7.98 16.22 0.68
CA LYS A 124 8.83 15.97 -0.49
C LYS A 124 8.21 14.88 -1.37
N PRO A 125 7.12 15.16 -2.11
CA PRO A 125 6.38 14.14 -2.88
C PRO A 125 7.21 13.42 -3.95
N GLU A 126 8.36 13.97 -4.33
CA GLU A 126 9.35 13.32 -5.19
C GLU A 126 10.02 12.12 -4.50
N TYR A 127 10.07 12.08 -3.17
CA TYR A 127 10.49 10.92 -2.38
C TYR A 127 9.31 9.97 -2.30
N ARG A 128 9.28 8.97 -3.19
CA ARG A 128 8.16 8.06 -3.34
C ARG A 128 8.56 6.71 -3.90
N ALA A 129 7.73 5.71 -3.62
CA ALA A 129 7.74 4.46 -4.35
C ALA A 129 6.33 4.00 -4.71
N ILE A 130 6.16 3.41 -5.89
CA ILE A 130 4.87 2.87 -6.36
C ILE A 130 5.03 1.44 -6.86
N VAL A 131 4.12 0.58 -6.43
CA VAL A 131 4.03 -0.81 -6.91
C VAL A 131 2.60 -1.11 -7.33
N GLN A 132 2.44 -1.55 -8.58
CA GLN A 132 1.16 -2.03 -9.09
C GLN A 132 0.93 -3.50 -8.73
N TYR A 133 -0.32 -3.85 -8.45
CA TYR A 133 -0.72 -5.22 -8.16
C TYR A 133 -2.10 -5.55 -8.73
N GLY A 134 -2.39 -6.83 -8.89
CA GLY A 134 -3.71 -7.32 -9.28
C GLY A 134 -4.13 -8.47 -8.38
N VAL A 135 -5.35 -8.93 -8.57
CA VAL A 135 -5.87 -10.16 -7.94
C VAL A 135 -5.59 -11.36 -8.86
N PRO A 136 -5.44 -12.58 -8.31
CA PRO A 136 -5.19 -13.75 -9.12
C PRO A 136 -6.46 -14.15 -9.90
N PRO A 137 -6.36 -14.96 -10.98
CA PRO A 137 -7.50 -15.30 -11.85
C PRO A 137 -8.70 -15.90 -11.10
N GLU A 138 -8.47 -16.63 -10.01
CA GLU A 138 -9.53 -17.24 -9.18
C GLU A 138 -10.44 -16.18 -8.52
N ALA A 139 -9.93 -14.97 -8.33
CA ALA A 139 -10.69 -13.83 -7.83
C ALA A 139 -11.52 -13.14 -8.92
N MET A 140 -11.41 -13.55 -10.19
CA MET A 140 -12.15 -13.00 -11.32
C MET A 140 -13.40 -13.80 -11.68
N ASN A 141 -13.51 -15.05 -11.18
CA ASN A 141 -14.61 -15.98 -11.46
C ASN A 141 -15.68 -15.99 -10.33
#